data_AF-A0A6M7TFW2-F1
#
_entry.id   AF-A0A6M7TFW2-F1
#
_cell.length_a   1.000
_cell.length_b   1.000
_cell.length_c   1.000
_cell.angle_alpha   90.00
_cell.angle_beta   90.00
_cell.angle_gamma   90.00
#
_symmetry.space_group_name_H-M   'P 1'
#
loop_
_entity.id
_entity.type
_entity.pdbx_description
1 polymer ?
#
loop_
_entity_poly.entity_id
_entity_poly.type
_entity_poly.pdbx_seq_one_letter_code
_entity_poly.pdbx_strand_id
1 'polypeptide(L)'
;MRRCWQWLGGGSAQAAGVHVGGMSGCLCRLAAVARSKVASLSKRAKATGRRLEFIPPQIPTCVEEPPGDEGWVHEVNLDGYRTQIIIDKGGVRLYSKNGRDWTTKYWPIALAVELPCQAAIIDGDVIVPDEEGAHDCPSLEAAIWNEPSRLAFVAFDILHLDGRNLVSLPLLQRKQALRQLVEHGLGKIQYSEHFESSAPAIFRAIEKVGLKSIISKRADSSYTSGPSNTWLKAKYFEEADF
;
A
#
# COMPACT_ATOMS: atom_id res chain seq x y z
N MET A 1 -9.00 59.78 -13.80
CA MET A 1 -9.73 60.94 -13.23
C MET A 1 -11.23 60.63 -13.21
N ARG A 2 -11.90 60.80 -12.05
CA ARG A 2 -13.38 60.93 -11.80
C ARG A 2 -14.24 59.67 -12.10
N ARG A 3 -14.83 58.89 -11.15
CA ARG A 3 -15.87 59.06 -10.09
C ARG A 3 -17.32 59.37 -10.56
N CYS A 4 -18.22 58.43 -10.19
CA CYS A 4 -19.69 58.48 -9.88
C CYS A 4 -20.66 58.94 -10.99
N TRP A 5 -21.89 58.40 -11.15
CA TRP A 5 -23.02 58.27 -10.19
C TRP A 5 -23.99 57.12 -10.60
N GLN A 6 -24.36 56.22 -9.66
CA GLN A 6 -25.68 56.03 -8.99
C GLN A 6 -26.88 55.53 -9.81
N TRP A 7 -27.50 54.43 -9.34
CA TRP A 7 -28.94 54.38 -9.08
C TRP A 7 -29.27 53.43 -7.91
N LEU A 8 -30.33 53.80 -7.19
CA LEU A 8 -30.81 53.26 -5.91
C LEU A 8 -31.76 52.08 -6.10
N GLY A 9 -31.82 51.18 -5.11
CA GLY A 9 -32.86 50.16 -4.99
C GLY A 9 -32.67 49.31 -3.74
N GLY A 10 -33.28 49.73 -2.63
CA GLY A 10 -33.24 49.03 -1.36
C GLY A 10 -34.05 47.73 -1.37
N GLY A 11 -33.56 46.74 -0.62
CA GLY A 11 -34.24 45.48 -0.37
C GLY A 11 -33.51 44.74 0.74
N SER A 12 -33.99 44.89 1.96
CA SER A 12 -33.58 44.13 3.14
C SER A 12 -33.82 42.63 2.92
N ALA A 13 -32.76 41.83 2.88
CA ALA A 13 -32.85 40.38 3.01
C ALA A 13 -31.98 39.94 4.19
N GLN A 14 -32.67 39.46 5.23
CA GLN A 14 -32.10 38.86 6.42
C GLN A 14 -31.21 37.67 6.03
N ALA A 15 -30.06 37.57 6.70
CA ALA A 15 -29.15 36.45 6.60
C ALA A 15 -29.84 35.16 7.06
N ALA A 16 -30.17 34.29 6.11
CA ALA A 16 -30.50 32.90 6.38
C ALA A 16 -29.19 32.16 6.68
N GLY A 17 -28.99 31.78 7.94
CA GLY A 17 -27.92 30.90 8.36
C GLY A 17 -28.03 29.56 7.64
N VAL A 18 -26.99 29.21 6.88
CA VAL A 18 -26.85 27.86 6.32
C VAL A 18 -26.48 26.94 7.46
N HIS A 19 -27.45 26.13 7.89
CA HIS A 19 -27.26 25.01 8.79
C HIS A 19 -26.31 23.99 8.15
N VAL A 20 -25.08 23.90 8.65
CA VAL A 20 -24.16 22.78 8.34
C VAL A 20 -24.59 21.60 9.19
N GLY A 21 -25.66 20.92 8.77
CA GLY A 21 -26.19 19.72 9.41
C GLY A 21 -26.13 18.54 8.44
N GLY A 22 -25.33 17.51 8.76
CA GLY A 22 -25.61 16.16 8.29
C GLY A 22 -24.57 15.40 7.46
N MET A 23 -23.26 15.62 7.61
CA MET A 23 -22.24 14.68 7.06
C MET A 23 -21.68 13.69 8.09
N SER A 24 -21.94 13.87 9.40
CA SER A 24 -21.41 13.02 10.48
C SER A 24 -22.09 11.63 10.56
N GLY A 25 -23.37 11.53 10.18
CA GLY A 25 -24.16 10.29 10.36
C GLY A 25 -23.80 9.15 9.41
N CYS A 26 -23.39 9.45 8.18
CA CYS A 26 -23.09 8.44 7.15
C CYS A 26 -21.72 7.78 7.40
N LEU A 27 -20.71 8.58 7.73
CA LEU A 27 -19.37 8.12 8.13
C LEU A 27 -19.39 7.25 9.40
N CYS A 28 -20.19 7.63 10.41
CA CYS A 28 -20.36 6.82 11.63
C CYS A 28 -21.02 5.45 11.36
N ARG A 29 -22.00 5.39 10.45
CA ARG A 29 -22.67 4.13 10.05
C ARG A 29 -21.76 3.24 9.21
N LEU A 30 -21.03 3.79 8.24
CA LEU A 30 -20.02 3.06 7.45
C LEU A 30 -18.91 2.50 8.35
N ALA A 31 -18.40 3.28 9.29
CA ALA A 31 -17.42 2.81 10.28
C ALA A 31 -17.99 1.74 11.21
N ALA A 32 -19.26 1.81 11.61
CA ALA A 32 -19.91 0.78 12.42
C ALA A 32 -20.14 -0.53 11.63
N VAL A 33 -20.54 -0.44 10.36
CA VAL A 33 -20.69 -1.60 9.46
C VAL A 33 -19.33 -2.21 9.14
N ALA A 34 -18.30 -1.41 8.89
CA ALA A 34 -16.92 -1.87 8.72
C ALA A 34 -16.42 -2.57 9.99
N ARG A 35 -16.66 -1.99 11.17
CA ARG A 35 -16.31 -2.63 12.46
C ARG A 35 -17.04 -3.96 12.66
N SER A 36 -18.33 -4.07 12.34
CA SER A 36 -19.06 -5.34 12.52
C SER A 36 -18.64 -6.41 11.50
N LYS A 37 -18.39 -6.01 10.24
CA LYS A 37 -17.88 -6.92 9.20
C LYS A 37 -16.45 -7.39 9.49
N VAL A 38 -15.56 -6.49 9.89
CA VAL A 38 -14.18 -6.84 10.32
C VAL A 38 -14.22 -7.74 11.56
N ALA A 39 -15.11 -7.47 12.52
CA ALA A 39 -15.30 -8.36 13.67
C ALA A 39 -15.76 -9.77 13.25
N SER A 40 -16.57 -9.91 12.19
CA SER A 40 -17.02 -11.21 11.69
C SER A 40 -15.93 -12.03 10.98
N LEU A 41 -14.89 -11.39 10.43
CA LEU A 41 -13.71 -12.07 9.83
C LEU A 41 -12.88 -12.86 10.85
N SER A 42 -13.07 -12.61 12.15
CA SER A 42 -12.38 -13.34 13.22
C SER A 42 -12.82 -14.81 13.37
N LYS A 43 -13.84 -15.27 12.61
CA LYS A 43 -14.39 -16.63 12.68
C LYS A 43 -13.70 -17.66 11.75
N ARG A 44 -12.45 -17.44 11.34
CA ARG A 44 -11.64 -18.50 10.71
C ARG A 44 -11.43 -19.65 11.71
N ALA A 45 -11.43 -20.90 11.25
CA ALA A 45 -11.16 -22.07 12.09
C ALA A 45 -9.92 -21.80 12.95
N LYS A 46 -10.04 -21.97 14.28
CA LYS A 46 -9.03 -21.56 15.28
C LYS A 46 -7.62 -21.96 14.82
N ALA A 47 -6.87 -21.01 14.26
CA ALA A 47 -5.45 -21.20 14.04
C ALA A 47 -4.82 -21.43 15.42
N THR A 48 -4.18 -22.57 15.61
CA THR A 48 -3.47 -22.91 16.84
C THR A 48 -2.12 -22.21 16.81
N GLY A 49 -1.82 -21.31 17.77
CA GLY A 49 -0.53 -20.61 17.78
C GLY A 49 -0.48 -19.34 18.64
N ARG A 50 0.70 -18.71 18.73
CA ARG A 50 0.88 -17.38 19.34
C ARG A 50 0.33 -16.30 18.40
N ARG A 51 -0.06 -15.13 18.93
CA ARG A 51 -0.38 -13.97 18.09
C ARG A 51 0.89 -13.54 17.37
N LEU A 52 0.79 -13.32 16.07
CA LEU A 52 1.86 -12.73 15.29
C LEU A 52 1.90 -11.23 15.56
N GLU A 53 3.11 -10.69 15.60
CA GLU A 53 3.39 -9.30 15.93
C GLU A 53 3.92 -8.57 14.70
N PHE A 54 3.68 -7.27 14.66
CA PHE A 54 4.18 -6.41 13.59
C PHE A 54 5.70 -6.43 13.55
N ILE A 55 6.27 -6.66 12.37
CA ILE A 55 7.71 -6.57 12.13
C ILE A 55 8.00 -5.22 11.49
N PRO A 56 8.82 -4.35 12.10
CA PRO A 56 9.18 -3.07 11.50
C PRO A 56 9.75 -3.24 10.08
N PRO A 57 9.34 -2.41 9.11
CA PRO A 57 9.72 -2.66 7.73
C PRO A 57 11.23 -2.51 7.46
N GLN A 58 11.73 -3.28 6.51
CA GLN A 58 12.99 -3.00 5.84
C GLN A 58 12.85 -1.75 4.97
N ILE A 59 13.76 -0.80 5.13
CA ILE A 59 13.71 0.53 4.50
C ILE A 59 14.78 0.60 3.41
N PRO A 60 14.40 0.80 2.13
CA PRO A 60 15.36 0.98 1.05
C PRO A 60 16.24 2.21 1.28
N THR A 61 17.53 2.10 0.95
CA THR A 61 18.43 3.25 0.83
C THR A 61 18.24 3.91 -0.54
N CYS A 62 18.11 5.24 -0.57
CA CYS A 62 18.05 5.97 -1.83
C CYS A 62 19.44 6.01 -2.47
N VAL A 63 19.50 5.73 -3.77
CA VAL A 63 20.71 5.77 -4.59
C VAL A 63 20.44 6.53 -5.87
N GLU A 64 21.47 7.12 -6.46
CA GLU A 64 21.38 7.84 -7.73
C GLU A 64 21.11 6.87 -8.88
N GLU A 65 21.88 5.78 -8.93
CA GLU A 65 21.77 4.75 -9.95
C GLU A 65 21.46 3.37 -9.33
N PRO A 66 20.68 2.53 -10.03
CA PRO A 66 20.51 1.14 -9.62
C PRO A 66 21.84 0.38 -9.70
N PRO A 67 22.02 -0.69 -8.91
CA PRO A 67 23.22 -1.50 -8.97
C PRO A 67 23.36 -2.17 -10.34
N GLY A 68 24.58 -2.19 -10.87
CA GLY A 68 24.93 -2.86 -12.13
C GLY A 68 25.47 -4.28 -11.97
N ASP A 69 25.79 -4.69 -10.74
CA ASP A 69 26.34 -6.01 -10.45
C ASP A 69 25.29 -7.13 -10.51
N GLU A 70 25.75 -8.38 -10.61
CA GLU A 70 24.87 -9.56 -10.53
C GLU A 70 24.28 -9.78 -9.12
N GLY A 71 23.21 -10.57 -9.05
CA GLY A 71 22.57 -10.96 -7.79
C GLY A 71 21.54 -9.95 -7.26
N TRP A 72 21.11 -9.01 -8.09
CA TRP A 72 20.02 -8.09 -7.82
C TRP A 72 18.77 -8.46 -8.63
N VAL A 73 17.61 -8.26 -8.02
CA VAL A 73 16.33 -8.26 -8.71
C VAL A 73 15.65 -6.93 -8.53
N HIS A 74 14.84 -6.55 -9.49
CA HIS A 74 14.26 -5.21 -9.54
C HIS A 74 12.75 -5.31 -9.54
N GLU A 75 12.11 -4.45 -8.76
CA GLU A 75 10.65 -4.32 -8.69
C GLU A 75 10.26 -2.90 -9.03
N VAL A 76 9.10 -2.74 -9.64
CA VAL A 76 8.52 -1.42 -9.87
C VAL A 76 8.10 -0.82 -8.52
N ASN A 77 8.53 0.40 -8.24
CA ASN A 77 8.07 1.09 -7.03
C ASN A 77 6.73 1.78 -7.32
N LEU A 78 5.69 1.33 -6.63
CA LEU A 78 4.32 1.82 -6.82
C LEU A 78 3.99 3.08 -6.02
N ASP A 79 4.94 3.60 -5.21
CA ASP A 79 4.76 4.79 -4.37
C ASP A 79 3.47 4.77 -3.50
N GLY A 80 3.08 3.57 -3.05
CA GLY A 80 1.93 3.37 -2.15
C GLY A 80 2.23 3.55 -0.66
N TYR A 81 1.25 3.26 0.17
CA TYR A 81 1.39 3.28 1.63
C TYR A 81 1.81 1.91 2.15
N ARG A 82 3.08 1.82 2.56
CA ARG A 82 3.67 0.61 3.16
C ARG A 82 2.80 0.04 4.26
N THR A 83 2.39 -1.21 4.08
CA THR A 83 1.41 -1.92 4.91
C THR A 83 1.82 -3.37 5.11
N GLN A 84 1.63 -3.88 6.32
CA GLN A 84 1.83 -5.28 6.65
C GLN A 84 0.48 -5.94 6.95
N ILE A 85 0.14 -6.99 6.21
CA ILE A 85 -1.02 -7.86 6.51
C ILE A 85 -0.56 -8.96 7.45
N ILE A 86 -1.22 -9.08 8.59
CA ILE A 86 -1.01 -10.15 9.56
C ILE A 86 -2.27 -11.01 9.63
N ILE A 87 -2.12 -12.29 9.34
CA ILE A 87 -3.16 -13.31 9.41
C ILE A 87 -2.77 -14.24 10.56
N ASP A 88 -3.64 -14.40 11.56
CA ASP A 88 -3.45 -15.40 12.61
C ASP A 88 -4.77 -15.76 13.30
N LYS A 89 -4.69 -16.41 14.46
CA LYS A 89 -5.83 -16.82 15.29
C LYS A 89 -6.79 -15.70 15.70
N GLY A 90 -6.36 -14.45 15.66
CA GLY A 90 -7.21 -13.30 15.94
C GLY A 90 -7.61 -12.53 14.68
N GLY A 91 -7.62 -13.21 13.53
CA GLY A 91 -8.11 -12.69 12.26
C GLY A 91 -7.06 -11.92 11.45
N VAL A 92 -7.57 -11.17 10.48
CA VAL A 92 -6.77 -10.33 9.57
C VAL A 92 -6.60 -8.95 10.18
N ARG A 93 -5.34 -8.47 10.24
CA ARG A 93 -4.98 -7.14 10.71
C ARG A 93 -4.05 -6.48 9.70
N LEU A 94 -4.21 -5.18 9.47
CA LEU A 94 -3.37 -4.40 8.57
C LEU A 94 -2.68 -3.29 9.34
N TYR A 95 -1.36 -3.29 9.33
CA TYR A 95 -0.54 -2.31 10.03
C TYR A 95 0.16 -1.39 9.04
N SER A 96 0.13 -0.08 9.28
CA SER A 96 0.93 0.86 8.49
C SER A 96 2.43 0.70 8.76
N LYS A 97 3.27 1.35 7.96
CA LYS A 97 4.74 1.43 8.13
C LYS A 97 5.21 1.63 9.58
N ASN A 98 4.46 2.37 10.37
CA ASN A 98 4.80 2.75 11.75
C ASN A 98 4.09 1.89 12.80
N GLY A 99 3.54 0.73 12.42
CA GLY A 99 2.88 -0.21 13.34
C GLY A 99 1.50 0.25 13.82
N ARG A 100 0.85 1.20 13.14
CA ARG A 100 -0.52 1.61 13.50
C ARG A 100 -1.53 0.65 12.87
N ASP A 101 -2.46 0.14 13.67
CA ASP A 101 -3.55 -0.71 13.18
C ASP A 101 -4.53 0.12 12.32
N TRP A 102 -4.54 -0.17 11.02
CA TRP A 102 -5.36 0.48 10.00
C TRP A 102 -6.42 -0.46 9.42
N THR A 103 -6.68 -1.60 10.08
CA THR A 103 -7.62 -2.63 9.62
C THR A 103 -9.01 -2.06 9.30
N THR A 104 -9.49 -1.09 10.09
CA THR A 104 -10.79 -0.44 9.87
C THR A 104 -10.79 0.54 8.70
N LYS A 105 -9.66 1.18 8.40
CA LYS A 105 -9.48 2.05 7.23
C LYS A 105 -9.40 1.23 5.95
N TYR A 106 -8.69 0.11 6.01
CA TYR A 106 -8.50 -0.83 4.93
C TYR A 106 -9.52 -1.97 4.92
N TRP A 107 -10.75 -1.72 5.39
CA TRP A 107 -11.76 -2.77 5.56
C TRP A 107 -12.05 -3.59 4.30
N PRO A 108 -12.04 -3.04 3.06
CA PRO A 108 -12.29 -3.86 1.87
C PRO A 108 -11.15 -4.84 1.59
N ILE A 109 -9.91 -4.41 1.85
CA ILE A 109 -8.72 -5.27 1.76
C ILE A 109 -8.82 -6.36 2.83
N ALA A 110 -9.12 -6.00 4.08
CA ALA A 110 -9.27 -6.95 5.18
C ALA A 110 -10.30 -8.05 4.88
N LEU A 111 -11.44 -7.69 4.27
CA LEU A 111 -12.47 -8.65 3.87
C LEU A 111 -12.07 -9.54 2.70
N ALA A 112 -11.18 -9.05 1.83
CA ALA A 112 -10.74 -9.78 0.64
C ALA A 112 -9.56 -10.73 0.91
N VAL A 113 -9.00 -10.75 2.12
CA VAL A 113 -7.92 -11.67 2.48
C VAL A 113 -8.49 -13.08 2.67
N GLU A 114 -8.50 -13.85 1.57
CA GLU A 114 -8.92 -15.26 1.53
C GLU A 114 -7.75 -16.21 1.18
N LEU A 115 -6.53 -15.87 1.62
CA LEU A 115 -5.32 -16.60 1.25
C LEU A 115 -5.27 -18.02 1.88
N PRO A 116 -4.77 -19.04 1.16
CA PRO A 116 -4.71 -20.43 1.61
C PRO A 116 -3.61 -20.68 2.66
N CYS A 117 -3.70 -20.01 3.80
CA CYS A 117 -2.79 -20.15 4.95
C CYS A 117 -3.55 -20.03 6.29
N GLN A 118 -2.98 -20.58 7.35
CA GLN A 118 -3.47 -20.43 8.72
C GLN A 118 -2.89 -19.17 9.39
N ALA A 119 -1.62 -18.86 9.12
CA ALA A 119 -0.92 -17.74 9.72
C ALA A 119 0.14 -17.15 8.78
N ALA A 120 0.12 -15.84 8.55
CA ALA A 120 1.10 -15.18 7.68
C ALA A 120 1.40 -13.75 8.10
N ILE A 121 2.60 -13.27 7.78
CA ILE A 121 2.97 -11.85 7.80
C ILE A 121 3.43 -11.50 6.39
N ILE A 122 2.68 -10.64 5.71
CA ILE A 122 2.92 -10.24 4.32
C ILE A 122 3.21 -8.75 4.28
N ASP A 123 4.26 -8.37 3.57
CA ASP A 123 4.70 -6.99 3.43
C ASP A 123 4.38 -6.50 2.00
N GLY A 124 3.80 -5.31 1.91
CA GLY A 124 3.27 -4.78 0.66
C GLY A 124 2.98 -3.28 0.74
N ASP A 125 2.43 -2.74 -0.33
CA ASP A 125 1.94 -1.37 -0.38
C ASP A 125 0.44 -1.35 -0.66
N VAL A 126 -0.27 -0.47 0.04
CA VAL A 126 -1.65 -0.12 -0.35
C VAL A 126 -1.59 0.98 -1.40
N ILE A 127 -2.28 0.76 -2.51
CA ILE A 127 -2.36 1.65 -3.67
C ILE A 127 -3.82 1.94 -4.03
N VAL A 128 -4.02 2.94 -4.86
CA VAL A 128 -5.21 3.06 -5.71
C VAL A 128 -4.78 2.60 -7.10
N PRO A 129 -5.27 1.45 -7.60
CA PRO A 129 -5.11 1.08 -8.99
C PRO A 129 -5.75 2.16 -9.85
N ASP A 130 -5.00 2.69 -10.80
CA ASP A 130 -5.51 3.60 -11.83
C ASP A 130 -5.50 2.87 -13.17
N GLU A 131 -6.38 3.25 -14.10
CA GLU A 131 -6.42 2.68 -15.46
C GLU A 131 -5.14 3.02 -16.23
N GLU A 132 -4.50 4.15 -15.91
CA GLU A 132 -3.22 4.58 -16.51
C GLU A 132 -1.97 4.25 -15.67
N GLY A 133 -2.09 3.55 -14.53
CA GLY A 133 -0.94 3.13 -13.72
C GLY A 133 -0.24 4.24 -12.92
N ALA A 134 -0.77 5.47 -12.92
CA ALA A 134 -0.21 6.59 -12.18
C ALA A 134 -0.70 6.60 -10.72
N HIS A 135 0.19 6.29 -9.79
CA HIS A 135 -0.11 6.35 -8.36
C HIS A 135 0.29 7.71 -7.79
N ASP A 136 -0.63 8.67 -7.76
CA ASP A 136 -0.40 9.93 -7.05
C ASP A 136 -0.80 9.82 -5.56
N CYS A 137 0.06 10.30 -4.68
CA CYS A 137 -0.06 10.18 -3.22
C CYS A 137 -1.31 10.89 -2.64
N PRO A 138 -1.71 12.09 -3.11
CA PRO A 138 -2.96 12.75 -2.69
C PRO A 138 -4.22 11.93 -3.02
N SER A 139 -4.23 11.26 -4.18
CA SER A 139 -5.34 10.39 -4.59
C SER A 139 -5.47 9.19 -3.65
N LEU A 140 -4.34 8.62 -3.22
CA LEU A 140 -4.34 7.54 -2.24
C LEU A 140 -4.88 7.99 -0.88
N GLU A 141 -4.43 9.12 -0.36
CA GLU A 141 -4.95 9.63 0.92
C GLU A 141 -6.46 9.89 0.86
N ALA A 142 -6.94 10.55 -0.19
CA ALA A 142 -8.37 10.78 -0.39
C ALA A 142 -9.17 9.47 -0.45
N ALA A 143 -8.67 8.46 -1.17
CA ALA A 143 -9.32 7.16 -1.28
C ALA A 143 -9.39 6.43 0.07
N ILE A 144 -8.34 6.50 0.90
CA ILE A 144 -8.33 5.88 2.23
C ILE A 144 -9.48 6.36 3.11
N TRP A 145 -9.85 7.63 2.98
CA TRP A 145 -10.89 8.24 3.82
C TRP A 145 -12.28 8.20 3.20
N ASN A 146 -12.38 8.36 1.88
CA ASN A 146 -13.66 8.58 1.21
C ASN A 146 -14.10 7.41 0.32
N GLU A 147 -13.15 6.66 -0.25
CA GLU A 147 -13.42 5.62 -1.23
C GLU A 147 -12.56 4.36 -1.00
N PRO A 148 -12.58 3.76 0.21
CA PRO A 148 -11.67 2.65 0.54
C PRO A 148 -11.89 1.43 -0.35
N SER A 149 -13.05 1.32 -1.02
CA SER A 149 -13.36 0.29 -2.01
C SER A 149 -12.46 0.35 -3.24
N ARG A 150 -11.79 1.47 -3.52
CA ARG A 150 -10.82 1.61 -4.61
C ARG A 150 -9.44 1.06 -4.25
N LEU A 151 -9.14 0.88 -2.97
CA LEU A 151 -7.83 0.44 -2.53
C LEU A 151 -7.52 -0.99 -2.97
N ALA A 152 -6.25 -1.26 -3.26
CA ALA A 152 -5.69 -2.60 -3.42
C ALA A 152 -4.38 -2.70 -2.62
N PHE A 153 -4.03 -3.91 -2.22
CA PHE A 153 -2.77 -4.23 -1.58
C PHE A 153 -1.90 -5.03 -2.55
N VAL A 154 -0.69 -4.54 -2.79
CA VAL A 154 0.30 -5.19 -3.65
C VAL A 154 1.43 -5.73 -2.77
N ALA A 155 1.48 -7.05 -2.62
CA ALA A 155 2.41 -7.77 -1.79
C ALA A 155 3.75 -7.97 -2.51
N PHE A 156 4.87 -7.62 -1.88
CA PHE A 156 6.20 -7.85 -2.45
C PHE A 156 7.10 -8.76 -1.61
N ASP A 157 6.77 -9.04 -0.33
CA ASP A 157 7.53 -9.96 0.53
C ASP A 157 6.63 -10.73 1.52
N ILE A 158 7.12 -11.83 2.07
CA ILE A 158 6.48 -12.64 3.11
C ILE A 158 7.48 -12.97 4.21
N LEU A 159 7.13 -12.65 5.44
CA LEU A 159 8.01 -12.72 6.61
C LEU A 159 7.72 -13.92 7.50
N HIS A 160 6.51 -14.45 7.42
CA HIS A 160 6.08 -15.63 8.17
C HIS A 160 5.01 -16.39 7.38
N LEU A 161 5.03 -17.72 7.43
CA LEU A 161 4.01 -18.59 6.86
C LEU A 161 3.85 -19.86 7.71
N ASP A 162 2.64 -20.10 8.21
CA ASP A 162 2.20 -21.32 8.89
C ASP A 162 3.19 -21.88 9.92
N GLY A 163 3.58 -21.02 10.85
CA GLY A 163 4.48 -21.32 11.97
C GLY A 163 5.97 -21.21 11.64
N ARG A 164 6.32 -20.90 10.38
CA ARG A 164 7.71 -20.73 9.94
C ARG A 164 8.04 -19.25 9.85
N ASN A 165 9.08 -18.83 10.55
CA ASN A 165 9.69 -17.52 10.34
C ASN A 165 10.55 -17.59 9.06
N LEU A 166 10.29 -16.69 8.11
CA LEU A 166 10.94 -16.67 6.80
C LEU A 166 11.98 -15.55 6.68
N VAL A 167 12.11 -14.65 7.68
CA VAL A 167 12.97 -13.45 7.58
C VAL A 167 14.44 -13.77 7.28
N SER A 168 14.94 -14.91 7.75
CA SER A 168 16.33 -15.34 7.51
C SER A 168 16.55 -16.01 6.15
N LEU A 169 15.49 -16.35 5.42
CA LEU A 169 15.62 -16.97 4.10
C LEU A 169 16.04 -15.93 3.05
N PRO A 170 16.74 -16.35 1.98
CA PRO A 170 16.99 -15.54 0.80
C PRO A 170 15.71 -14.91 0.23
N LEU A 171 15.79 -13.69 -0.29
CA LEU A 171 14.67 -12.96 -0.88
C LEU A 171 13.92 -13.80 -1.92
N LEU A 172 14.62 -14.47 -2.83
CA LEU A 172 13.96 -15.26 -3.88
C LEU A 172 13.14 -16.43 -3.31
N GLN A 173 13.58 -17.03 -2.21
CA GLN A 173 12.81 -18.08 -1.53
C GLN A 173 11.55 -17.51 -0.88
N ARG A 174 11.64 -16.31 -0.28
CA ARG A 174 10.46 -15.61 0.26
C ARG A 174 9.50 -15.23 -0.86
N LYS A 175 9.98 -14.67 -1.98
CA LYS A 175 9.14 -14.34 -3.14
C LYS A 175 8.48 -15.57 -3.74
N GLN A 176 9.17 -16.71 -3.82
CA GLN A 176 8.57 -17.97 -4.27
C GLN A 176 7.42 -18.41 -3.34
N ALA A 177 7.61 -18.36 -2.02
CA ALA A 177 6.56 -18.68 -1.07
C ALA A 177 5.37 -17.70 -1.17
N LEU A 178 5.63 -16.41 -1.35
CA LEU A 178 4.60 -15.40 -1.54
C LEU A 178 3.81 -15.63 -2.83
N ARG A 179 4.50 -15.95 -3.93
CA ARG A 179 3.88 -16.21 -5.25
C ARG A 179 2.93 -17.41 -5.23
N GLN A 180 3.20 -18.41 -4.39
CA GLN A 180 2.30 -19.55 -4.21
C GLN A 180 1.07 -19.22 -3.38
N LEU A 181 1.14 -18.18 -2.54
CA LEU A 181 0.08 -17.78 -1.62
C LEU A 181 -0.88 -16.75 -2.25
N VAL A 182 -0.35 -15.80 -3.03
CA VAL A 182 -1.08 -14.66 -3.58
C VAL A 182 -1.31 -14.85 -5.07
N GLU A 183 -2.56 -14.69 -5.50
CA GLU A 183 -2.93 -14.77 -6.91
C GLU A 183 -2.32 -13.62 -7.74
N HIS A 184 -2.08 -13.91 -9.02
CA HIS A 184 -1.66 -12.90 -10.00
C HIS A 184 -2.88 -12.20 -10.59
N GLY A 185 -2.79 -10.89 -10.78
CA GLY A 185 -3.77 -10.14 -11.57
C GLY A 185 -4.85 -9.41 -10.76
N LEU A 186 -6.11 -9.52 -11.20
CA LEU A 186 -7.22 -8.67 -10.78
C LEU A 186 -7.77 -9.09 -9.41
N GLY A 187 -7.59 -8.23 -8.42
CA GLY A 187 -8.08 -8.49 -7.07
C GLY A 187 -7.65 -7.40 -6.09
N LYS A 188 -8.09 -7.53 -4.84
CA LYS A 188 -7.69 -6.61 -3.75
C LYS A 188 -6.33 -6.94 -3.14
N ILE A 189 -5.86 -8.17 -3.33
CA ILE A 189 -4.54 -8.64 -2.89
C ILE A 189 -3.83 -9.11 -4.16
N GLN A 190 -2.71 -8.47 -4.49
CA GLN A 190 -1.97 -8.69 -5.74
C GLN A 190 -0.52 -8.99 -5.43
N TYR A 191 0.13 -9.77 -6.29
CA TYR A 191 1.56 -10.04 -6.19
C TYR A 191 2.39 -9.00 -6.97
N SER A 192 3.46 -8.49 -6.37
CA SER A 192 4.46 -7.64 -7.02
C SER A 192 5.51 -8.50 -7.72
N GLU A 193 5.47 -8.46 -9.05
CA GLU A 193 6.48 -9.10 -9.90
C GLU A 193 7.86 -8.46 -9.73
N HIS A 194 8.89 -9.29 -9.90
CA HIS A 194 10.28 -8.85 -9.94
C HIS A 194 10.90 -9.28 -11.26
N PHE A 195 11.94 -8.56 -11.65
CA PHE A 195 12.65 -8.78 -12.89
C PHE A 195 14.13 -8.98 -12.62
N GLU A 196 14.70 -9.99 -13.26
CA GLU A 196 16.14 -10.28 -13.28
C GLU A 196 16.87 -9.55 -14.42
N SER A 197 16.12 -8.79 -15.24
CA SER A 197 16.70 -7.98 -16.32
C SER A 197 17.45 -6.77 -15.76
N SER A 198 18.36 -6.21 -16.56
CA SER A 198 19.11 -5.02 -16.16
C SER A 198 18.18 -3.85 -15.79
N ALA A 199 18.47 -3.15 -14.71
CA ALA A 199 17.70 -1.99 -14.28
C ALA A 199 17.41 -0.94 -15.37
N PRO A 200 18.34 -0.59 -16.29
CA PRO A 200 18.04 0.34 -17.39
C PRO A 200 16.92 -0.14 -18.32
N ALA A 201 16.80 -1.45 -18.55
CA ALA A 201 15.71 -2.00 -19.35
C ALA A 201 14.36 -1.83 -18.66
N ILE A 202 14.33 -1.96 -17.33
CA ILE A 202 13.13 -1.79 -16.53
C ILE A 202 12.74 -0.31 -16.48
N PHE A 203 13.69 0.59 -16.28
CA PHE A 203 13.44 2.04 -16.34
C PHE A 203 12.75 2.45 -17.65
N ARG A 204 13.29 2.01 -18.80
CA ARG A 204 12.66 2.25 -20.11
C ARG A 204 11.26 1.66 -20.26
N ALA A 205 10.94 0.62 -19.50
CA ALA A 205 9.61 0.01 -19.52
C ALA A 205 8.63 0.77 -18.63
N ILE A 206 9.05 1.15 -17.41
CA ILE A 206 8.19 1.82 -16.43
C ILE A 206 7.94 3.30 -16.79
N GLU A 207 8.89 3.94 -17.47
CA GLU A 207 8.75 5.31 -17.98
C GLU A 207 7.55 5.43 -18.94
N LYS A 208 7.35 4.44 -19.81
CA LYS A 208 6.24 4.40 -20.78
C LYS A 208 4.86 4.35 -20.11
N VAL A 209 4.80 3.99 -18.83
CA VAL A 209 3.57 3.91 -18.03
C VAL A 209 3.56 4.93 -16.89
N GLY A 210 4.39 5.97 -16.97
CA GLY A 210 4.40 7.10 -16.04
C GLY A 210 5.00 6.81 -14.66
N LEU A 211 5.61 5.65 -14.47
CA LEU A 211 6.24 5.24 -13.22
C LEU A 211 7.72 5.66 -13.19
N LYS A 212 8.15 6.20 -12.05
CA LYS A 212 9.41 6.97 -11.97
C LYS A 212 10.50 6.31 -11.15
N SER A 213 10.27 5.13 -10.58
CA SER A 213 11.26 4.51 -9.71
C SER A 213 11.14 3.01 -9.61
N ILE A 214 12.26 2.39 -9.23
CA ILE A 214 12.38 0.96 -8.97
C ILE A 214 12.99 0.74 -7.59
N ILE A 215 12.70 -0.43 -7.01
CA ILE A 215 13.41 -0.97 -5.86
C ILE A 215 14.27 -2.13 -6.34
N SER A 216 15.59 -2.00 -6.19
CA SER A 216 16.54 -3.08 -6.42
C SER A 216 16.79 -3.82 -5.11
N LYS A 217 16.69 -5.14 -5.12
CA LYS A 217 16.83 -5.98 -3.93
C LYS A 217 17.83 -7.10 -4.17
N ARG A 218 18.74 -7.35 -3.21
CA ARG A 218 19.66 -8.49 -3.25
C ARG A 218 18.89 -9.81 -3.18
N ALA A 219 19.05 -10.64 -4.21
CA ALA A 219 18.34 -11.91 -4.39
C ALA A 219 18.57 -12.91 -3.23
N ASP A 220 19.77 -12.86 -2.66
CA ASP A 220 20.27 -13.73 -1.58
C ASP A 220 20.05 -13.17 -0.17
N SER A 221 19.53 -11.94 -0.05
CA SER A 221 19.46 -11.25 1.25
C SER A 221 18.33 -11.72 2.15
N SER A 222 18.62 -11.78 3.46
CA SER A 222 17.61 -11.87 4.51
C SER A 222 16.85 -10.55 4.68
N TYR A 223 15.64 -10.62 5.22
CA TYR A 223 14.87 -9.45 5.61
C TYR A 223 15.41 -8.85 6.92
N THR A 224 15.72 -7.56 6.92
CA THR A 224 16.23 -6.83 8.09
C THR A 224 15.46 -5.53 8.29
N SER A 225 14.82 -5.38 9.44
CA SER A 225 14.10 -4.16 9.81
C SER A 225 15.02 -2.94 9.85
N GLY A 226 14.51 -1.79 9.40
CA GLY A 226 15.23 -0.52 9.39
C GLY A 226 16.00 -0.27 8.08
N PRO A 227 16.89 0.74 8.05
CA PRO A 227 17.70 1.07 6.88
C PRO A 227 18.49 -0.12 6.38
N SER A 228 18.55 -0.28 5.06
CA SER A 228 19.17 -1.45 4.42
C SER A 228 20.03 -1.05 3.23
N ASN A 229 21.15 -1.75 3.07
CA ASN A 229 21.99 -1.72 1.86
C ASN A 229 21.64 -2.84 0.87
N THR A 230 20.71 -3.74 1.22
CA THR A 230 20.26 -4.82 0.34
C THR A 230 18.99 -4.48 -0.41
N TRP A 231 18.32 -3.40 -0.03
CA TRP A 231 17.20 -2.80 -0.76
C TRP A 231 17.58 -1.36 -1.13
N LEU A 232 17.58 -1.04 -2.41
CA LEU A 232 18.00 0.26 -2.95
C LEU A 232 16.86 0.86 -3.77
N LYS A 233 16.52 2.11 -3.53
CA LYS A 233 15.54 2.87 -4.32
C LYS A 233 16.27 3.81 -5.26
N ALA A 234 16.09 3.61 -6.56
CA ALA A 234 16.56 4.52 -7.59
C ALA A 234 15.36 5.22 -8.23
N LYS A 235 15.44 6.54 -8.40
CA LYS A 235 14.46 7.34 -9.12
C LYS A 235 15.04 7.74 -10.46
N TYR A 236 14.23 7.69 -11.49
CA TYR A 236 14.54 8.34 -12.75
C TYR A 236 14.38 9.86 -12.55
N PHE A 237 15.39 10.61 -12.94
CA PHE A 237 15.32 12.06 -13.09
C PHE A 237 15.29 12.33 -14.59
N GLU A 238 14.28 13.06 -15.08
CA GLU A 238 14.43 13.74 -16.36
C GLU A 238 15.64 14.67 -16.22
N GLU A 239 16.59 14.60 -17.16
CA GLU A 239 17.49 15.73 -17.36
C GLU A 239 16.57 16.93 -17.62
N ALA A 240 16.55 17.88 -16.69
CA ALA A 240 15.90 19.14 -16.93
C ALA A 240 16.66 19.79 -18.09
N ASP A 241 16.02 19.89 -19.25
CA ASP A 241 16.49 20.74 -20.34
C ASP A 241 16.69 22.15 -19.75
N PHE A 242 17.96 22.56 -19.61
CA PHE A 242 18.36 23.91 -19.22
C PHE A 242 18.38 24.84 -20.43
#